data_AF-A0A1V9DJ94-F1
#
_entry.id   AF-A0A1V9DJ94-F1
#
_cell.length_a   1.000
_cell.length_b   1.000
_cell.length_c   1.000
_cell.angle_alpha   90.00
_cell.angle_beta   90.00
_cell.angle_gamma   90.00
#
_symmetry.space_group_name_H-M   'P 1'
#
loop_
_entity.id
_entity.type
_entity.pdbx_description
1 polymer ?
#
loop_
_entity_poly.entity_id
_entity_poly.type
_entity_poly.pdbx_seq_one_letter_code
_entity_poly.pdbx_strand_id
1 'polypeptide(L)' 'MAKLNVEIIHPANDDVNAVLAEIERKYAGKPATREVIDEMEREAARLIRRLVKTKVTFVKA' A
#
# COMPACT_ATOMS: atom_id res chain seq x y z
N MET A 1 26.62 15.65 17.21
CA MET A 1 26.58 15.30 15.75
C MET A 1 25.12 15.19 15.36
N ALA A 2 24.71 15.85 14.28
CA ALA A 2 23.33 15.76 13.86
C ALA A 2 23.10 14.56 12.93
N LYS A 3 21.96 13.88 13.07
CA LYS A 3 21.62 12.63 12.36
C LYS A 3 20.19 12.68 11.84
N LEU A 4 19.94 11.97 10.75
CA LEU A 4 18.58 11.70 10.27
C LEU A 4 18.05 10.43 10.96
N ASN A 5 16.79 10.48 11.38
CA ASN A 5 16.02 9.35 11.89
C ASN A 5 14.78 9.15 11.00
N VAL A 6 14.44 7.89 10.72
CA VAL A 6 13.30 7.53 9.88
C VAL A 6 12.34 6.68 10.70
N GLU A 7 11.07 7.06 10.69
CA GLU A 7 9.97 6.29 11.25
C GLU A 7 9.07 5.82 10.10
N ILE A 8 8.79 4.52 10.04
CA ILE A 8 7.88 3.93 9.06
C ILE A 8 6.49 3.82 9.71
N ILE A 9 5.54 4.56 9.15
CA ILE A 9 4.15 4.58 9.57
C ILE A 9 3.38 3.63 8.66
N HIS A 10 2.94 2.51 9.25
CA HIS A 10 2.16 1.50 8.56
C HIS A 10 0.72 1.99 8.36
N PRO A 11 0.06 1.62 7.26
CA PRO A 11 -1.35 1.96 7.05
C PRO A 11 -2.25 1.33 8.11
N ALA A 12 -3.38 1.98 8.40
CA ALA A 12 -4.40 1.38 9.23
C ALA A 12 -5.10 0.24 8.46
N ASN A 13 -5.63 -0.75 9.19
CA ASN A 13 -6.38 -1.85 8.58
C ASN A 13 -7.56 -1.35 7.73
N ASP A 14 -8.24 -0.29 8.17
CA ASP A 14 -9.38 0.29 7.44
C ASP A 14 -8.96 0.85 6.07
N ASP A 15 -7.79 1.49 5.98
CA ASP A 15 -7.26 2.01 4.71
C ASP A 15 -6.91 0.85 3.76
N VAL A 16 -6.31 -0.23 4.29
CA VAL A 16 -5.99 -1.43 3.51
C VAL A 16 -7.27 -2.12 3.01
N ASN A 17 -8.26 -2.28 3.88
CA ASN A 17 -9.55 -2.88 3.54
C ASN A 17 -10.30 -2.08 2.48
N ALA A 18 -10.22 -0.75 2.54
CA ALA A 18 -10.81 0.12 1.52
C ALA A 18 -10.16 -0.12 0.13
N VAL A 19 -8.84 -0.27 0.06
CA VAL A 19 -8.12 -0.60 -1.17
C VAL A 19 -8.52 -1.98 -1.69
N LEU A 20 -8.58 -2.99 -0.82
CA LEU A 20 -9.01 -4.34 -1.22
C LEU A 20 -10.42 -4.32 -1.81
N ALA A 21 -11.36 -3.66 -1.14
CA ALA A 21 -12.74 -3.54 -1.62
C ALA A 21 -12.83 -2.77 -2.95
N GLU A 22 -11.97 -1.77 -3.19
CA GLU A 22 -11.88 -1.07 -4.47
C GLU A 22 -11.39 -2.01 -5.59
N ILE A 23 -10.34 -2.78 -5.33
CA ILE A 23 -9.80 -3.74 -6.29
C ILE A 23 -10.82 -4.84 -6.60
N GLU A 24 -11.46 -5.41 -5.59
CA GLU A 24 -12.53 -6.41 -5.77
C GLU A 24 -13.66 -5.87 -6.66
N ARG A 25 -14.10 -4.62 -6.43
CA ARG A 25 -15.11 -3.97 -7.28
C ARG A 25 -14.61 -3.75 -8.71
N LYS A 26 -13.35 -3.34 -8.89
CA LYS A 26 -12.75 -3.08 -10.21
C LYS A 26 -12.64 -4.35 -11.07
N TYR A 27 -12.36 -5.48 -10.44
CA TYR A 27 -12.20 -6.77 -11.11
C TYR A 27 -13.47 -7.63 -11.07
N ALA A 28 -14.54 -7.15 -10.43
CA ALA A 28 -15.83 -7.82 -10.39
C ALA A 28 -16.34 -8.11 -11.82
N GLY A 29 -16.72 -9.37 -12.04
CA GLY A 29 -17.23 -9.83 -13.34
C GLY A 29 -16.16 -10.12 -14.39
N LYS A 30 -14.88 -9.89 -14.11
CA LYS A 30 -13.79 -10.37 -14.99
C LYS A 30 -13.54 -11.86 -14.76
N PRO A 31 -13.16 -12.61 -15.82
CA PRO A 31 -12.77 -14.00 -15.66
C PRO A 31 -11.48 -14.10 -14.84
N ALA A 32 -11.43 -15.04 -13.91
CA ALA A 32 -10.26 -15.31 -13.07
C ALA A 32 -9.18 -16.10 -13.83
N THR A 33 -8.71 -15.55 -14.96
CA THR A 33 -7.53 -16.08 -15.64
C THR A 33 -6.28 -15.69 -14.88
N ARG A 34 -5.17 -16.38 -15.16
CA ARG A 34 -3.89 -16.10 -14.51
C ARG A 34 -3.46 -14.65 -14.74
N GLU A 35 -3.62 -14.13 -15.95
CA GLU A 35 -3.24 -12.75 -16.29
C GLU A 35 -4.05 -11.73 -15.48
N VAL A 36 -5.36 -11.97 -15.30
CA VAL A 36 -6.25 -11.08 -14.55
C VAL A 36 -5.90 -11.10 -13.07
N ILE A 37 -5.59 -12.28 -12.51
CA ILE A 37 -5.16 -12.44 -11.11
C ILE A 37 -3.83 -11.72 -10.89
N ASP A 38 -2.84 -11.93 -11.76
CA ASP A 38 -1.52 -11.29 -11.67
C ASP A 38 -1.65 -9.76 -11.74
N GLU A 39 -2.53 -9.25 -12.60
CA GLU A 39 -2.81 -7.81 -12.69
C GLU A 39 -3.46 -7.27 -11.41
N MET A 40 -4.48 -7.96 -10.89
CA MET A 40 -5.21 -7.60 -9.69
C MET A 40 -4.29 -7.55 -8.46
N GLU A 41 -3.48 -8.59 -8.24
CA GLU A 41 -2.52 -8.66 -7.13
C GLU A 41 -1.45 -7.56 -7.24
N ARG A 42 -0.90 -7.34 -8.43
CA ARG A 42 0.11 -6.31 -8.67
C ARG A 42 -0.44 -4.92 -8.39
N GLU A 43 -1.68 -4.66 -8.80
CA GLU A 43 -2.31 -3.37 -8.58
C GLU A 43 -2.64 -3.15 -7.10
N ALA A 44 -3.24 -4.14 -6.43
CA ALA A 44 -3.52 -4.08 -5.00
C ALA A 44 -2.24 -3.81 -4.19
N ALA A 45 -1.17 -4.57 -4.46
CA ALA A 45 0.11 -4.39 -3.79
C ALA A 45 0.70 -2.99 -4.04
N ARG A 46 0.58 -2.45 -5.26
CA ARG A 46 1.04 -1.10 -5.59
C ARG A 46 0.27 -0.03 -4.81
N LEU A 47 -1.04 -0.17 -4.68
CA LEU A 47 -1.87 0.78 -3.94
C LEU A 47 -1.58 0.73 -2.43
N ILE A 48 -1.49 -0.46 -1.84
CA ILE A 48 -1.17 -0.61 -0.41
C ILE A 48 0.22 -0.03 -0.10
N ARG A 49 1.22 -0.25 -0.96
CA ARG A 49 2.57 0.34 -0.77
C ARG A 49 2.56 1.86 -0.73
N ARG A 50 1.63 2.52 -1.43
CA ARG A 50 1.50 3.99 -1.41
C ARG A 50 0.91 4.52 -0.10
N LEU A 51 0.26 3.68 0.69
CA LEU A 51 -0.27 4.06 2.00
C LEU A 51 0.80 4.08 3.09
N VAL A 52 1.92 3.38 2.89
CA VAL A 52 3.06 3.41 3.80
C VAL A 52 3.67 4.80 3.78
N LYS A 53 3.65 5.48 4.93
CA LYS A 53 4.23 6.81 5.08
C LYS A 53 5.56 6.72 5.81
N THR A 54 6.48 7.61 5.49
CA THR A 54 7.74 7.74 6.20
C THR A 54 7.85 9.13 6.80
N LYS A 55 8.24 9.20 8.07
CA LYS A 55 8.54 10.46 8.74
C LYS A 55 10.04 10.53 8.94
N VAL A 56 10.66 11.54 8.35
CA VAL A 56 12.09 11.81 8.51
C VAL A 56 12.27 12.95 9.49
N THR A 57 13.07 12.74 10.53
CA THR A 57 13.36 13.74 11.56
C THR A 57 14.86 13.96 11.67
N PHE A 58 15.25 15.20 11.91
CA PHE A 58 16.64 15.56 12.16
C PHE A 58 16.85 15.67 13.68
N VAL A 59 17.77 14.85 14.20
CA VAL A 59 18.11 14.84 15.63
C VAL A 59 19.48 15.52 15.79
N LYS A 60 19.50 16.64 16.49
CA LYS A 60 20.74 17.31 16.87
C LYS A 60 21.20 16.75 18.22
N ALA A 61 22.28 15.97 18.23
CA ALA A 61 22.95 15.53 19.45
C ALA A 61 23.82 16.63 20.03
#